data_AF-A0A367YM27-F1
#
_entry.id   AF-A0A367YM27-F1
#
_cell.length_a   1.000
_cell.length_b   1.000
_cell.length_c   1.000
_cell.angle_alpha   90.00
_cell.angle_beta   90.00
_cell.angle_gamma   90.00
#
_symmetry.space_group_name_H-M   'P 1'
#
loop_
_entity.id
_entity.type
_entity.pdbx_description
1 polymer ?
#
loop_
_entity_poly.entity_id
_entity_poly.type
_entity_poly.pdbx_seq_one_letter_code
_entity_poly.pdbx_strand_id
1 'polypeptide(L)'
;MFWRLVKIAVVVGAISAITPNNPLRTLLSFACIGYVITVLLIPKVGPSFIKIGLKGKDMSKPPPVSEIPETMGLVTSIAYMFLMIGLIPFIFFKYLVSFSSLANDEVMTKNYIEQYQSLTDNRLFPHNKLAEYLSALLCLQCTILLGLLDDLFDIRWRHKFFLPAVASIPLLIVYYVDFSVTSVVVPKFVTDFPGGYHLVNGINFFIKYGNHLVTTVSGLSFRTLQTDYVVPDEAPKLIDLGIFYYVYMSAVSIFSPNSINILAGINGLEVGQSLVLAAIFLINDFCYLLSSNISQAAHDSHMFSVVFIIPFVGVSLGLLQYNWFPARVFVGDTYCYFSGMVFAIVGILGHFSKTLLIFLLPQIINFLYSVPQLFHILPCPRHRLPKFNVQDGLMYPSFATLEKKSVIAEAILKLLEFFKFIKIERDPRDPKLKEIVRFSNMTIINLTLVWFGPLREDHLCMVILALQFVIGVSMIITRHTVGPWLFGYDNLSWGVK
;
A
#
# COMPACT_ATOMS: atom_id res chain seq x y z
N MET A 1 21.02 -28.19 12.77
CA MET A 1 22.32 -27.47 12.67
C MET A 1 22.50 -26.82 11.30
N PHE A 2 22.36 -27.57 10.19
CA PHE A 2 22.48 -27.08 8.81
C PHE A 2 21.69 -25.77 8.51
N TRP A 3 20.38 -25.74 8.73
CA TRP A 3 19.56 -24.54 8.47
C TRP A 3 19.94 -23.30 9.28
N ARG A 4 20.57 -23.47 10.45
CA ARG A 4 21.10 -22.32 11.22
C ARG A 4 22.38 -21.78 10.56
N LEU A 5 23.26 -22.66 10.08
CA LEU A 5 24.47 -22.28 9.35
C LEU A 5 24.12 -21.56 8.04
N VAL A 6 23.11 -22.04 7.30
CA VAL A 6 22.62 -21.37 6.08
C VAL A 6 22.17 -19.94 6.39
N LYS A 7 21.38 -19.73 7.45
CA LYS A 7 20.91 -18.39 7.85
C LYS A 7 22.06 -17.47 8.25
N ILE A 8 23.05 -17.99 8.99
CA ILE A 8 24.25 -17.22 9.36
C ILE A 8 25.05 -16.85 8.11
N ALA A 9 25.25 -17.80 7.19
CA ALA A 9 25.96 -17.55 5.93
C ALA A 9 25.25 -16.48 5.07
N VAL A 10 23.92 -16.51 5.01
CA VAL A 10 23.12 -15.46 4.32
C VAL A 10 23.33 -14.10 4.98
N VAL A 11 23.32 -14.01 6.31
CA VAL A 11 23.54 -12.73 7.01
C VAL A 11 24.97 -12.22 6.80
N VAL A 12 25.97 -13.09 6.95
CA VAL A 12 27.38 -12.73 6.71
C VAL A 12 27.60 -12.28 5.26
N GLY A 13 27.03 -13.01 4.30
CA GLY A 13 27.06 -12.64 2.88
C GLY A 13 26.33 -11.33 2.57
N ALA A 14 25.20 -11.07 3.22
CA ALA A 14 24.47 -9.82 3.08
C ALA A 14 25.29 -8.65 3.65
N ILE A 15 25.87 -8.79 4.85
CA ILE A 15 26.70 -7.76 5.48
C ILE A 15 27.93 -7.45 4.61
N SER A 16 28.62 -8.47 4.09
CA SER A 16 29.78 -8.27 3.22
C SER A 16 29.44 -7.66 1.87
N ALA A 17 28.17 -7.76 1.44
CA ALA A 17 27.67 -7.14 0.22
C ALA A 17 27.19 -5.69 0.40
N ILE A 18 27.13 -5.16 1.63
CA ILE A 18 26.78 -3.75 1.86
C ILE A 18 27.87 -2.86 1.27
N THR A 19 27.48 -1.94 0.39
CA THR A 19 28.40 -1.00 -0.26
C THR A 19 27.78 0.39 -0.34
N PRO A 20 28.47 1.44 0.14
CA PRO A 20 27.91 2.79 0.13
C PRO A 20 27.62 3.35 -1.27
N ASN A 21 28.38 2.91 -2.28
CA ASN A 21 28.32 3.44 -3.64
C ASN A 21 27.27 2.75 -4.52
N ASN A 22 26.60 1.70 -4.02
CA ASN A 22 25.55 1.00 -4.75
C ASN A 22 24.32 0.83 -3.84
N PRO A 23 23.33 1.74 -3.92
CA PRO A 23 22.17 1.72 -3.04
C PRO A 23 21.36 0.43 -3.22
N LEU A 24 21.12 -0.02 -4.46
CA LEU A 24 20.36 -1.24 -4.74
C LEU A 24 20.99 -2.48 -4.10
N ARG A 25 22.31 -2.64 -4.20
CA ARG A 25 23.02 -3.76 -3.56
C ARG A 25 22.85 -3.72 -2.04
N THR A 26 23.01 -2.55 -1.43
CA THR A 26 22.80 -2.37 0.02
C THR A 26 21.35 -2.67 0.42
N LEU A 27 20.36 -2.24 -0.37
CA LEU A 27 18.95 -2.55 -0.12
C LEU A 27 18.68 -4.05 -0.16
N LEU A 28 19.22 -4.76 -1.15
CA LEU A 28 19.09 -6.22 -1.25
C LEU A 28 19.72 -6.92 -0.04
N SER A 29 20.89 -6.46 0.42
CA SER A 29 21.49 -6.95 1.66
C SER A 29 20.57 -6.74 2.87
N PHE A 30 19.98 -5.55 3.03
CA PHE A 30 19.05 -5.25 4.11
C PHE A 30 17.77 -6.10 4.03
N ALA A 31 17.25 -6.37 2.82
CA ALA A 31 16.13 -7.28 2.63
C ALA A 31 16.47 -8.72 3.06
N CYS A 32 17.66 -9.24 2.71
CA CYS A 32 18.11 -10.55 3.15
C CYS A 32 18.27 -10.61 4.68
N ILE A 33 18.86 -9.58 5.30
CA ILE A 33 18.98 -9.48 6.75
C ILE A 33 17.59 -9.47 7.39
N GLY A 34 16.67 -8.66 6.86
CA GLY A 34 15.29 -8.58 7.34
C GLY A 34 14.54 -9.90 7.27
N TYR A 35 14.63 -10.61 6.14
CA TYR A 35 14.09 -11.95 5.99
C TYR A 35 14.60 -12.89 7.09
N VAL A 36 15.92 -12.96 7.31
CA VAL A 36 16.51 -13.84 8.32
C VAL A 36 16.07 -13.44 9.74
N ILE A 37 16.05 -12.15 10.07
CA ILE A 37 15.59 -11.63 11.36
C ILE A 37 14.15 -12.07 11.61
N THR A 38 13.23 -11.81 10.67
CA THR A 38 11.81 -12.16 10.82
C THR A 38 11.63 -13.67 11.02
N VAL A 39 12.31 -14.48 10.22
CA VAL A 39 12.23 -15.95 10.30
C VAL A 39 12.79 -16.50 11.62
N LEU A 40 13.77 -15.82 12.22
CA LEU A 40 14.33 -16.23 13.51
C LEU A 40 13.49 -15.76 14.70
N LEU A 41 12.84 -14.59 14.61
CA LEU A 41 12.10 -13.99 15.71
C LEU A 41 10.71 -14.60 15.88
N ILE A 42 9.92 -14.76 14.81
CA ILE A 42 8.53 -15.25 14.87
C ILE A 42 8.38 -16.50 15.76
N PRO A 43 9.11 -17.62 15.54
CA PRO A 43 8.94 -18.82 16.35
C PRO A 43 9.43 -18.66 17.80
N LYS A 44 10.33 -17.71 18.08
CA LYS A 44 10.83 -17.45 19.44
C LYS A 44 9.82 -16.65 20.27
N VAL A 45 9.14 -15.69 19.66
CA VAL A 45 8.22 -14.79 20.37
C VAL A 45 6.77 -15.26 20.32
N GLY A 46 6.38 -16.06 19.32
CA GLY A 46 5.02 -16.59 19.17
C GLY A 46 4.40 -17.18 20.45
N PRO A 47 5.12 -18.05 21.22
CA PRO A 47 4.58 -18.58 22.48
C PRO A 47 4.23 -17.50 23.51
N SER A 48 4.96 -16.38 23.54
CA SER A 48 4.67 -15.25 24.44
C SER A 48 3.37 -14.53 24.04
N PHE A 49 3.08 -14.43 22.75
CA PHE A 49 1.82 -13.84 22.25
C PHE A 49 0.62 -14.70 22.63
N ILE A 50 0.75 -16.02 22.50
CA ILE A 50 -0.28 -16.97 22.96
C ILE A 50 -0.52 -16.80 24.47
N LYS A 51 0.55 -16.64 25.26
CA LYS A 51 0.47 -16.48 26.72
C LYS A 51 -0.31 -15.23 27.14
N ILE A 52 -0.23 -14.13 26.40
CA ILE A 52 -0.96 -12.88 26.69
C ILE A 52 -2.36 -12.84 26.07
N GLY A 53 -2.76 -13.88 25.33
CA GLY A 53 -4.09 -13.99 24.73
C GLY A 53 -4.18 -13.55 23.26
N LEU A 54 -3.08 -13.15 22.62
CA LEU A 54 -3.03 -12.86 21.19
C LEU A 54 -2.89 -14.17 20.39
N LYS A 55 -4.02 -14.83 20.17
CA LYS A 55 -4.11 -16.15 19.53
C LYS A 55 -5.43 -16.34 18.81
N GLY A 56 -5.38 -17.06 17.70
CA GLY A 56 -6.55 -17.39 16.88
C GLY A 56 -6.62 -18.88 16.54
N LYS A 57 -7.80 -19.33 16.12
CA LYS A 57 -8.01 -20.67 15.55
C LYS A 57 -8.20 -20.57 14.05
N ASP A 58 -7.46 -21.39 13.33
CA ASP A 58 -7.60 -21.53 11.88
C ASP A 58 -8.81 -22.40 11.55
N MET A 59 -9.93 -21.73 11.25
CA MET A 59 -11.20 -22.37 10.92
C MET A 59 -11.18 -23.09 9.57
N SER A 60 -10.12 -22.92 8.77
CA SER A 60 -9.90 -23.62 7.50
C SER A 60 -9.20 -24.97 7.67
N LYS A 61 -9.02 -25.47 8.90
CA LYS A 61 -8.40 -26.76 9.20
C LYS A 61 -9.38 -27.79 9.76
N PRO A 62 -9.15 -29.10 9.49
CA PRO A 62 -9.94 -30.15 10.12
C PRO A 62 -9.68 -30.20 11.64
N PRO A 63 -10.72 -30.45 12.46
CA PRO A 63 -10.56 -30.58 13.91
C PRO A 63 -9.72 -31.82 14.29
N PRO A 64 -8.95 -31.77 15.40
CA PRO A 64 -8.86 -30.66 16.36
C PRO A 64 -7.94 -29.52 15.88
N VAL A 65 -8.43 -28.28 15.95
CA VAL A 65 -7.68 -27.07 15.55
C VAL A 65 -6.93 -26.51 16.75
N SER A 66 -5.60 -26.49 16.68
CA SER A 66 -4.73 -25.84 17.67
C SER A 66 -4.76 -24.32 17.52
N GLU A 67 -4.66 -23.60 18.63
CA GLU A 67 -4.46 -22.15 18.62
C GLU A 67 -3.07 -21.80 18.07
N ILE A 68 -3.02 -20.79 17.22
CA ILE A 68 -1.79 -20.24 16.64
C ILE A 68 -1.61 -18.78 17.07
N PRO A 69 -0.37 -18.27 17.19
CA PRO A 69 -0.14 -16.90 17.62
C PRO A 69 -0.70 -15.92 16.59
N GLU A 70 -1.31 -14.86 17.10
CA GLU A 70 -1.88 -13.76 16.31
C GLU A 70 -1.00 -12.51 16.43
N THR A 71 -1.23 -11.50 15.59
CA THR A 71 -0.46 -10.23 15.61
C THR A 71 1.03 -10.42 15.32
N MET A 72 1.43 -11.47 14.56
CA MET A 72 2.83 -11.64 14.13
C MET A 72 3.29 -10.59 13.12
N GLY A 73 2.35 -9.82 12.57
CA GLY A 73 2.61 -8.57 11.86
C GLY A 73 3.45 -7.59 12.66
N LEU A 74 3.27 -7.54 13.99
CA LEU A 74 4.04 -6.66 14.88
C LEU A 74 5.53 -6.99 14.87
N VAL A 75 5.87 -8.28 14.92
CA VAL A 75 7.28 -8.72 14.90
C VAL A 75 7.95 -8.32 13.59
N THR A 76 7.20 -8.47 12.49
CA THR A 76 7.64 -8.16 11.13
C THR A 76 7.82 -6.66 10.94
N SER A 77 6.87 -5.85 11.42
CA SER A 77 6.92 -4.39 11.30
C SER A 77 7.99 -3.78 12.21
N ILE A 78 8.21 -4.31 13.40
CA ILE A 78 9.34 -3.90 14.27
C ILE A 78 10.68 -4.23 13.61
N ALA A 79 10.83 -5.44 13.04
CA ALA A 79 12.05 -5.81 12.31
C ALA A 79 12.30 -4.84 11.15
N TYR A 80 11.26 -4.48 10.40
CA TYR A 80 11.33 -3.47 9.34
C TYR A 80 11.78 -2.10 9.85
N MET A 81 11.20 -1.61 10.96
CA MET A 81 11.57 -0.32 11.54
C MET A 81 13.06 -0.27 11.91
N PHE A 82 13.60 -1.32 12.53
CA PHE A 82 15.03 -1.39 12.84
C PHE A 82 15.91 -1.43 11.60
N LEU A 83 15.49 -2.14 10.54
CA LEU A 83 16.21 -2.14 9.27
C LEU A 83 16.23 -0.74 8.66
N MET A 84 15.11 -0.04 8.62
CA MET A 84 15.04 1.30 8.01
C MET A 84 15.85 2.32 8.81
N ILE A 85 15.82 2.27 10.15
CA ILE A 85 16.67 3.11 11.00
C ILE A 85 18.16 2.82 10.71
N GLY A 86 18.53 1.55 10.61
CA GLY A 86 19.89 1.13 10.27
C GLY A 86 20.31 1.48 8.84
N LEU A 87 19.36 1.67 7.93
CA LEU A 87 19.60 1.98 6.52
C LEU A 87 19.87 3.48 6.28
N ILE A 88 19.31 4.38 7.11
CA ILE A 88 19.48 5.83 6.97
C ILE A 88 20.95 6.25 6.82
N PRO A 89 21.90 5.81 7.67
CA PRO A 89 23.30 6.19 7.51
C PRO A 89 23.92 5.78 6.17
N PHE A 90 23.45 4.69 5.56
CA PHE A 90 23.94 4.24 4.25
C PHE A 90 23.38 5.08 3.11
N ILE A 91 22.11 5.49 3.20
CA ILE A 91 21.48 6.39 2.21
C ILE A 91 22.21 7.75 2.20
N PHE A 92 22.55 8.27 3.38
CA PHE A 92 23.22 9.55 3.54
C PHE A 92 24.75 9.44 3.65
N PHE A 93 25.33 8.27 3.36
CA PHE A 93 26.75 8.00 3.62
C PHE A 93 27.67 9.04 2.97
N LYS A 94 27.40 9.41 1.71
CA LYS A 94 28.16 10.43 0.98
C LYS A 94 28.24 11.76 1.74
N TYR A 95 27.14 12.14 2.39
CA TYR A 95 27.06 13.39 3.17
C TYR A 95 27.66 13.24 4.57
N LEU A 96 27.57 12.06 5.18
CA LEU A 96 28.13 11.81 6.52
C LEU A 96 29.66 11.70 6.50
N VAL A 97 30.24 11.04 5.49
CA VAL A 97 31.69 10.88 5.37
C VAL A 97 32.39 12.20 5.05
N SER A 98 31.75 13.10 4.29
CA SER A 98 32.33 14.43 4.02
C SER A 98 32.52 15.29 5.28
N PHE A 99 31.76 15.06 6.35
CA PHE A 99 31.97 15.74 7.63
C PHE A 99 33.05 15.09 8.50
N SER A 100 33.28 13.78 8.39
CA SER A 100 34.27 13.05 9.20
C SER A 100 35.65 12.95 8.56
N SER A 101 35.76 13.12 7.24
CA SER A 101 37.03 13.14 6.50
C SER A 101 37.82 14.45 6.61
N LEU A 102 37.35 15.41 7.42
CA LEU A 102 38.11 16.61 7.83
C LEU A 102 39.30 16.29 8.77
N ALA A 103 39.75 15.04 8.81
CA ALA A 103 40.69 14.53 9.82
C ALA A 103 41.93 13.78 9.29
N ASN A 104 42.13 13.54 7.98
CA ASN A 104 43.37 12.92 7.44
C ASN A 104 43.64 13.25 5.94
N ASP A 105 44.89 13.60 5.59
CA ASP A 105 45.22 14.51 4.47
C ASP A 105 45.59 13.91 3.08
N GLU A 106 46.15 12.70 2.92
CA GLU A 106 46.81 12.36 1.63
C GLU A 106 45.90 11.72 0.55
N VAL A 107 44.88 10.94 0.92
CA VAL A 107 43.86 10.44 -0.04
C VAL A 107 42.81 11.53 -0.32
N MET A 108 42.79 12.55 0.54
CA MET A 108 41.92 13.72 0.51
C MET A 108 42.11 14.48 -0.80
N THR A 109 43.33 14.80 -1.23
CA THR A 109 43.59 15.74 -2.35
C THR A 109 43.01 15.30 -3.71
N LYS A 110 42.93 14.00 -4.02
CA LYS A 110 42.37 13.54 -5.32
C LYS A 110 40.85 13.61 -5.38
N ASN A 111 40.17 13.11 -4.34
CA ASN A 111 38.72 13.27 -4.19
C ASN A 111 38.36 14.75 -3.98
N TYR A 112 39.22 15.49 -3.27
CA TYR A 112 39.12 16.93 -3.05
C TYR A 112 39.19 17.72 -4.34
N ILE A 113 40.08 17.43 -5.30
CA ILE A 113 40.15 18.20 -6.56
C ILE A 113 38.95 17.93 -7.48
N GLU A 114 38.50 16.67 -7.60
CA GLU A 114 37.26 16.35 -8.35
C GLU A 114 36.01 16.98 -7.69
N GLN A 115 36.06 17.20 -6.38
CA GLN A 115 34.96 17.77 -5.59
C GLN A 115 35.08 19.31 -5.41
N TYR A 116 36.27 19.90 -5.46
CA TYR A 116 36.52 21.36 -5.42
C TYR A 116 36.15 22.03 -6.72
N GLN A 117 36.29 21.33 -7.86
CA GLN A 117 35.77 21.84 -9.12
C GLN A 117 34.23 21.91 -9.16
N SER A 118 33.53 21.39 -8.14
CA SER A 118 32.07 21.54 -7.98
C SER A 118 31.66 22.59 -6.93
N LEU A 119 32.56 23.47 -6.47
CA LEU A 119 32.28 24.52 -5.47
C LEU A 119 31.40 25.68 -5.98
N THR A 120 30.95 25.63 -7.23
CA THR A 120 29.91 26.51 -7.75
C THR A 120 28.48 26.08 -7.35
N ASP A 121 28.27 24.89 -6.73
CA ASP A 121 26.97 24.21 -6.68
C ASP A 121 26.36 23.88 -5.28
N ASN A 122 26.65 24.63 -4.20
CA ASN A 122 25.90 24.57 -2.91
C ASN A 122 25.60 23.17 -2.30
N ARG A 123 26.63 22.40 -1.90
CA ARG A 123 26.45 21.08 -1.23
C ARG A 123 26.43 21.16 0.31
N LEU A 124 25.29 21.57 0.89
CA LEU A 124 24.95 21.39 2.31
C LEU A 124 24.40 19.97 2.58
N PHE A 125 24.38 19.52 3.85
CA PHE A 125 23.69 18.28 4.21
C PHE A 125 22.19 18.38 3.83
N PRO A 126 21.61 17.39 3.13
CA PRO A 126 20.25 17.48 2.62
C PRO A 126 19.22 17.19 3.73
N HIS A 127 19.00 18.16 4.61
CA HIS A 127 18.08 18.03 5.76
C HIS A 127 16.64 17.71 5.34
N ASN A 128 16.15 18.28 4.25
CA ASN A 128 14.80 18.02 3.73
C ASN A 128 14.64 16.54 3.36
N LYS A 129 15.62 15.98 2.63
CA LYS A 129 15.61 14.55 2.30
C LYS A 129 15.65 13.67 3.55
N LEU A 130 16.44 14.03 4.56
CA LEU A 130 16.42 13.29 5.83
C LEU A 130 15.05 13.40 6.53
N ALA A 131 14.40 14.57 6.49
CA ALA A 131 13.07 14.78 7.05
C ALA A 131 11.98 13.92 6.36
N GLU A 132 12.08 13.71 5.04
CA GLU A 132 11.23 12.77 4.30
C GLU A 132 11.31 11.35 4.89
N TYR A 133 12.52 10.81 5.10
CA TYR A 133 12.71 9.47 5.69
C TYR A 133 12.23 9.40 7.14
N LEU A 134 12.57 10.40 7.96
CA LEU A 134 12.22 10.40 9.39
C LEU A 134 10.70 10.56 9.59
N SER A 135 10.03 11.40 8.80
CA SER A 135 8.58 11.56 8.87
C SER A 135 7.83 10.32 8.39
N ALA A 136 8.33 9.65 7.35
CA ALA A 136 7.82 8.36 6.91
C ALA A 136 7.93 7.30 8.01
N LEU A 137 9.09 7.22 8.70
CA LEU A 137 9.26 6.28 9.82
C LEU A 137 8.39 6.63 11.02
N LEU A 138 8.23 7.91 11.35
CA LEU A 138 7.33 8.34 12.41
C LEU A 138 5.87 8.00 12.08
N CYS A 139 5.45 8.21 10.83
CA CYS A 139 4.12 7.83 10.34
C CYS A 139 3.89 6.30 10.44
N LEU A 140 4.89 5.49 10.04
CA LEU A 140 4.84 4.04 10.20
C LEU A 140 4.77 3.62 11.65
N GLN A 141 5.56 4.22 12.53
CA GLN A 141 5.56 3.92 13.95
C GLN A 141 4.19 4.19 14.57
N CYS A 142 3.60 5.35 14.30
CA CYS A 142 2.24 5.67 14.74
C CYS A 142 1.23 4.65 14.21
N THR A 143 1.34 4.25 12.94
CA THR A 143 0.41 3.31 12.31
C THR A 143 0.54 1.88 12.85
N ILE A 144 1.77 1.43 13.11
CA ILE A 144 2.06 0.14 13.74
C ILE A 144 1.48 0.11 15.16
N LEU A 145 1.65 1.19 15.92
CA LEU A 145 1.07 1.31 17.25
C LEU A 145 -0.46 1.23 17.18
N LEU A 146 -1.09 1.95 16.25
CA LEU A 146 -2.54 1.89 16.07
C LEU A 146 -3.03 0.48 15.72
N GLY A 147 -2.32 -0.22 14.82
CA GLY A 147 -2.67 -1.59 14.47
C GLY A 147 -2.54 -2.55 15.66
N LEU A 148 -1.51 -2.37 16.50
CA LEU A 148 -1.35 -3.12 17.74
C LEU A 148 -2.47 -2.83 18.74
N LEU A 149 -2.85 -1.57 18.89
CA LEU A 149 -3.97 -1.18 19.75
C LEU A 149 -5.29 -1.76 19.25
N ASP A 150 -5.48 -1.84 17.93
CA ASP A 150 -6.66 -2.45 17.31
C ASP A 150 -6.71 -3.96 17.60
N ASP A 151 -5.59 -4.66 17.41
CA ASP A 151 -5.46 -6.09 17.73
C ASP A 151 -5.68 -6.39 19.23
N LEU A 152 -5.27 -5.47 20.12
CA LEU A 152 -5.42 -5.64 21.58
C LEU A 152 -6.82 -5.30 22.10
N PHE A 153 -7.45 -4.27 21.54
CA PHE A 153 -8.67 -3.66 22.11
C PHE A 153 -9.94 -3.87 21.27
N ASP A 154 -9.86 -4.44 20.07
CA ASP A 154 -10.98 -4.60 19.13
C ASP A 154 -11.75 -3.28 18.98
N ILE A 155 -11.06 -2.24 18.49
CA ILE A 155 -11.57 -0.87 18.47
C ILE A 155 -12.78 -0.80 17.53
N ARG A 156 -13.86 -0.14 17.98
CA ARG A 156 -15.07 0.03 17.17
C ARG A 156 -14.76 0.74 15.85
N TRP A 157 -15.38 0.27 14.76
CA TRP A 157 -15.16 0.75 13.38
C TRP A 157 -15.23 2.28 13.20
N ARG A 158 -16.12 2.96 13.94
CA ARG A 158 -16.29 4.42 13.89
C ARG A 158 -15.04 5.20 14.31
N HIS A 159 -14.25 4.64 15.22
CA HIS A 159 -12.98 5.22 15.64
C HIS A 159 -11.85 4.73 14.71
N LYS A 160 -11.88 3.44 14.36
CA LYS A 160 -10.95 2.78 13.43
C LYS A 160 -10.77 3.55 12.12
N PHE A 161 -11.85 4.11 11.58
CA PHE A 161 -11.83 4.83 10.31
C PHE A 161 -10.89 6.06 10.28
N PHE A 162 -10.83 6.85 11.35
CA PHE A 162 -10.08 8.12 11.35
C PHE A 162 -8.66 8.00 11.91
N LEU A 163 -8.33 6.92 12.61
CA LEU A 163 -7.03 6.78 13.27
C LEU A 163 -5.84 6.81 12.29
N PRO A 164 -5.88 6.16 11.10
CA PRO A 164 -4.79 6.27 10.14
C PRO A 164 -4.56 7.69 9.62
N ALA A 165 -5.62 8.51 9.54
CA ALA A 165 -5.51 9.93 9.15
C ALA A 165 -4.60 10.70 10.12
N VAL A 166 -4.80 10.47 11.43
CA VAL A 166 -3.99 11.08 12.48
C VAL A 166 -2.54 10.59 12.43
N ALA A 167 -2.34 9.28 12.22
CA ALA A 167 -0.99 8.73 12.06
C ALA A 167 -0.25 9.24 10.82
N SER A 168 -0.96 9.71 9.79
CA SER A 168 -0.38 10.31 8.59
C SER A 168 0.03 11.79 8.74
N ILE A 169 -0.31 12.45 9.85
CA ILE A 169 0.00 13.89 10.03
C ILE A 169 1.49 14.22 9.83
N PRO A 170 2.47 13.47 10.37
CA PRO A 170 3.89 13.75 10.15
C PRO A 170 4.27 13.80 8.67
N LEU A 171 3.71 12.86 7.89
CA LEU A 171 3.90 12.76 6.44
C LEU A 171 3.36 14.02 5.74
N LEU A 172 2.16 14.45 6.12
CA LEU A 172 1.48 15.61 5.54
C LEU A 172 2.22 16.92 5.87
N ILE A 173 2.78 17.05 7.08
CA ILE A 173 3.56 18.22 7.48
C ILE A 173 4.84 18.32 6.65
N VAL A 174 5.59 17.23 6.50
CA VAL A 174 6.80 17.25 5.66
C VAL A 174 6.46 17.52 4.20
N TYR A 175 5.36 16.95 3.69
CA TYR A 175 4.88 17.29 2.35
C TYR A 175 4.58 18.78 2.18
N TYR A 176 4.01 19.43 3.20
CA TYR A 176 3.73 20.86 3.22
C TYR A 176 4.97 21.73 3.26
N VAL A 177 6.00 21.34 4.02
CA VAL A 177 7.23 22.11 4.17
C VAL A 177 8.16 21.96 2.96
N ASP A 178 8.35 20.72 2.48
CA ASP A 178 9.41 20.42 1.50
C ASP A 178 8.95 20.52 0.05
N PHE A 179 7.68 20.19 -0.25
CA PHE A 179 7.18 20.16 -1.63
C PHE A 179 6.10 21.22 -1.86
N SER A 180 5.07 21.23 -1.03
CA SER A 180 3.89 22.10 -1.15
C SER A 180 3.25 22.08 -2.55
N VAL A 181 3.40 20.98 -3.32
CA VAL A 181 2.82 20.84 -4.65
C VAL A 181 1.41 20.25 -4.55
N THR A 182 0.42 21.06 -4.89
CA THR A 182 -1.02 20.72 -4.80
C THR A 182 -1.72 20.80 -6.17
N SER A 183 -0.97 21.12 -7.22
CA SER A 183 -1.45 21.22 -8.59
C SER A 183 -1.58 19.84 -9.23
N VAL A 184 -2.73 19.58 -9.85
CA VAL A 184 -3.02 18.34 -10.55
C VAL A 184 -3.35 18.64 -12.01
N VAL A 185 -2.78 17.82 -12.90
CA VAL A 185 -3.08 17.83 -14.33
C VAL A 185 -4.53 17.42 -14.58
N VAL A 186 -5.28 18.28 -15.29
CA VAL A 186 -6.63 17.97 -15.76
C VAL A 186 -6.55 17.18 -17.06
N PRO A 187 -7.22 16.02 -17.18
CA PRO A 187 -7.26 15.27 -18.43
C PRO A 187 -7.89 16.07 -19.58
N LYS A 188 -7.38 15.89 -20.81
CA LYS A 188 -7.88 16.61 -22.00
C LYS A 188 -9.36 16.37 -22.27
N PHE A 189 -9.85 15.14 -22.04
CA PHE A 189 -11.27 14.83 -22.22
C PHE A 189 -12.21 15.62 -21.29
N VAL A 190 -11.72 16.14 -20.15
CA VAL A 190 -12.50 17.00 -19.25
C VAL A 190 -12.51 18.45 -19.74
N THR A 191 -11.39 18.92 -20.31
CA THR A 191 -11.30 20.28 -20.85
C THR A 191 -12.04 20.43 -22.17
N ASP A 192 -12.01 19.39 -23.01
CA ASP A 192 -12.50 19.42 -24.39
C ASP A 192 -13.99 19.05 -24.49
N PHE A 193 -14.59 18.54 -23.41
CA PHE A 193 -16.02 18.24 -23.33
C PHE A 193 -16.86 19.53 -23.42
N PRO A 194 -17.99 19.54 -24.15
CA PRO A 194 -18.91 20.69 -24.18
C PRO A 194 -19.39 21.07 -22.76
N GLY A 195 -18.97 22.24 -22.27
CA GLY A 195 -19.22 22.69 -20.89
C GLY A 195 -18.10 22.39 -19.88
N GLY A 196 -17.00 21.76 -20.31
CA GLY A 196 -15.82 21.50 -19.51
C GLY A 196 -15.20 22.76 -18.89
N TYR A 197 -15.21 23.87 -19.62
CA TYR A 197 -14.79 25.18 -19.09
C TYR A 197 -15.59 25.60 -17.86
N HIS A 198 -16.93 25.50 -17.91
CA HIS A 198 -17.81 25.86 -16.80
C HIS A 198 -17.65 24.90 -15.62
N LEU A 199 -17.50 23.60 -15.89
CA LEU A 199 -17.23 22.59 -14.87
C LEU A 199 -15.92 22.89 -14.12
N VAL A 200 -14.82 23.07 -14.87
CA VAL A 200 -13.50 23.38 -14.30
C VAL A 200 -13.53 24.68 -13.50
N ASN A 201 -14.22 25.71 -13.98
CA ASN A 201 -14.36 26.97 -13.25
C ASN A 201 -15.20 26.83 -11.98
N GLY A 202 -16.29 26.04 -12.01
CA GLY A 202 -17.09 25.74 -10.82
C GLY A 202 -16.28 25.00 -9.76
N ILE A 203 -15.51 24.00 -10.17
CA ILE A 203 -14.58 23.26 -9.30
C ILE A 203 -13.53 24.21 -8.72
N ASN A 204 -12.91 25.05 -9.54
CA ASN A 204 -11.92 26.04 -9.11
C ASN A 204 -12.51 27.05 -8.11
N PHE A 205 -13.75 27.49 -8.31
CA PHE A 205 -14.44 28.37 -7.36
C PHE A 205 -14.61 27.69 -5.99
N PHE A 206 -15.10 26.45 -5.98
CA PHE A 206 -15.26 25.67 -4.76
C PHE A 206 -13.92 25.44 -4.04
N ILE A 207 -12.87 25.10 -4.79
CA ILE A 207 -11.53 24.91 -4.23
C ILE A 207 -11.01 26.20 -3.60
N LYS A 208 -11.10 27.33 -4.32
CA LYS A 208 -10.67 28.65 -3.81
C LYS A 208 -11.43 29.03 -2.55
N TYR A 209 -12.74 28.78 -2.51
CA TYR A 209 -13.57 29.02 -1.33
C TYR A 209 -13.12 28.17 -0.13
N GLY A 210 -12.95 26.86 -0.33
CA GLY A 210 -12.47 25.96 0.71
C GLY A 210 -11.09 26.33 1.24
N ASN A 211 -10.15 26.67 0.33
CA ASN A 211 -8.82 27.16 0.70
C ASN A 211 -8.91 28.46 1.52
N HIS A 212 -9.70 29.44 1.07
CA HIS A 212 -9.87 30.70 1.79
C HIS A 212 -10.44 30.47 3.20
N LEU A 213 -11.42 29.57 3.34
CA LEU A 213 -12.02 29.24 4.63
C LEU A 213 -10.99 28.63 5.57
N VAL A 214 -10.20 27.67 5.09
CA VAL A 214 -9.16 27.01 5.90
C VAL A 214 -8.06 27.98 6.26
N THR A 215 -7.60 28.83 5.34
CA THR A 215 -6.61 29.87 5.64
C THR A 215 -7.13 30.89 6.65
N THR A 216 -8.41 31.28 6.57
CA THR A 216 -9.01 32.21 7.55
C THR A 216 -9.07 31.58 8.95
N VAL A 217 -9.39 30.29 9.04
CA VAL A 217 -9.53 29.60 10.34
C VAL A 217 -8.18 29.19 10.94
N SER A 218 -7.25 28.71 10.12
CA SER A 218 -6.00 28.08 10.59
C SER A 218 -4.75 28.95 10.40
N GLY A 219 -4.81 29.99 9.56
CA GLY A 219 -3.65 30.74 9.10
C GLY A 219 -2.79 29.99 8.05
N LEU A 220 -3.06 28.72 7.77
CA LEU A 220 -2.29 27.92 6.81
C LEU A 220 -2.76 28.15 5.37
N SER A 221 -1.82 28.31 4.45
CA SER A 221 -2.10 28.46 3.01
C SER A 221 -1.57 27.26 2.24
N PHE A 222 -2.48 26.45 1.74
CA PHE A 222 -2.17 25.29 0.90
C PHE A 222 -2.27 25.71 -0.56
N ARG A 223 -1.14 26.05 -1.17
CA ARG A 223 -1.05 26.45 -2.57
C ARG A 223 0.24 25.93 -3.15
N THR A 224 0.22 25.64 -4.45
CA THR A 224 1.45 25.28 -5.15
C THR A 224 2.38 26.49 -5.18
N LEU A 225 3.53 26.38 -4.51
CA LEU A 225 4.59 27.36 -4.67
C LEU A 225 5.17 27.20 -6.08
N GLN A 226 5.18 28.27 -6.87
CA GLN A 226 5.89 28.29 -8.15
C GLN A 226 7.39 28.14 -7.86
N THR A 227 7.87 26.90 -7.91
CA THR A 227 9.29 26.60 -8.10
C THR A 227 9.60 26.74 -9.58
N ASP A 228 10.86 27.08 -9.90
CA ASP A 228 11.40 27.55 -11.19
C ASP A 228 11.17 26.63 -12.42
N TYR A 229 9.92 26.34 -12.76
CA TYR A 229 9.55 25.54 -13.93
C TYR A 229 8.80 26.43 -14.92
N VAL A 230 9.41 26.63 -16.09
CA VAL A 230 8.74 27.23 -17.25
C VAL A 230 7.69 26.24 -17.73
N VAL A 231 6.42 26.55 -17.50
CA VAL A 231 5.29 25.79 -18.04
C VAL A 231 5.24 26.06 -19.55
N PRO A 232 5.44 25.06 -20.43
CA PRO A 232 5.30 25.27 -21.88
C PRO A 232 3.92 25.80 -22.24
N ASP A 233 3.78 26.60 -23.29
CA ASP A 233 2.48 27.14 -23.73
C ASP A 233 1.46 26.04 -24.13
N GLU A 234 1.94 24.83 -24.45
CA GLU A 234 1.12 23.64 -24.72
C GLU A 234 0.86 22.76 -23.47
N ALA A 235 1.25 23.22 -22.27
CA ALA A 235 1.12 22.42 -21.06
C ALA A 235 -0.34 22.13 -20.72
N PRO A 236 -0.64 20.91 -20.23
CA PRO A 236 -1.99 20.56 -19.86
C PRO A 236 -2.47 21.45 -18.69
N LYS A 237 -3.74 21.86 -18.74
CA LYS A 237 -4.33 22.76 -17.75
C LYS A 237 -4.17 22.17 -16.34
N LEU A 238 -3.56 22.94 -15.44
CA LEU A 238 -3.38 22.58 -14.04
C LEU A 238 -4.52 23.15 -13.19
N ILE A 239 -4.99 22.38 -12.21
CA ILE A 239 -5.86 22.85 -11.13
C ILE A 239 -5.11 22.70 -9.82
N ASP A 240 -4.97 23.80 -9.09
CA ASP A 240 -4.46 23.78 -7.72
C ASP A 240 -5.58 23.38 -6.76
N LEU A 241 -5.48 22.17 -6.19
CA LEU A 241 -6.46 21.62 -5.26
C LEU A 241 -6.32 22.17 -3.82
N GLY A 242 -5.19 22.80 -3.48
CA GLY A 242 -4.86 23.25 -2.13
C GLY A 242 -5.18 22.24 -1.02
N ILE A 243 -6.00 22.61 -0.04
CA ILE A 243 -6.38 21.74 1.10
C ILE A 243 -7.02 20.42 0.65
N PHE A 244 -7.75 20.42 -0.46
CA PHE A 244 -8.39 19.20 -0.96
C PHE A 244 -7.35 18.16 -1.39
N TYR A 245 -6.14 18.58 -1.76
CA TYR A 245 -5.02 17.66 -2.01
C TYR A 245 -4.55 16.98 -0.71
N TYR A 246 -4.52 17.70 0.42
CA TYR A 246 -4.18 17.13 1.72
C TYR A 246 -5.26 16.21 2.25
N VAL A 247 -6.54 16.56 2.04
CA VAL A 247 -7.67 15.66 2.31
C VAL A 247 -7.54 14.39 1.48
N TYR A 248 -7.15 14.50 0.21
CA TYR A 248 -6.86 13.35 -0.65
C TYR A 248 -5.72 12.48 -0.10
N MET A 249 -4.57 13.05 0.24
CA MET A 249 -3.44 12.29 0.81
C MET A 249 -3.81 11.61 2.14
N SER A 250 -4.59 12.28 2.98
CA SER A 250 -5.16 11.70 4.20
C SER A 250 -6.11 10.54 3.89
N ALA A 251 -7.00 10.70 2.90
CA ALA A 251 -7.89 9.64 2.44
C ALA A 251 -7.14 8.42 1.88
N VAL A 252 -6.04 8.62 1.15
CA VAL A 252 -5.15 7.54 0.69
C VAL A 252 -4.51 6.81 1.87
N SER A 253 -4.11 7.55 2.90
CA SER A 253 -3.52 7.02 4.14
C SER A 253 -4.53 6.26 5.01
N ILE A 254 -5.82 6.61 4.93
CA ILE A 254 -6.93 5.83 5.53
C ILE A 254 -7.20 4.59 4.68
N PHE A 255 -7.34 4.76 3.37
CA PHE A 255 -7.79 3.72 2.47
C PHE A 255 -6.79 2.57 2.41
N SER A 256 -5.50 2.84 2.22
CA SER A 256 -4.51 1.80 1.94
C SER A 256 -4.43 0.73 3.06
N PRO A 257 -4.23 1.10 4.36
CA PRO A 257 -4.34 0.19 5.51
C PRO A 257 -5.62 -0.64 5.56
N ASN A 258 -6.76 0.04 5.45
CA ASN A 258 -8.08 -0.58 5.61
C ASN A 258 -8.40 -1.50 4.43
N SER A 259 -7.96 -1.15 3.24
CA SER A 259 -8.26 -1.89 2.01
C SER A 259 -7.60 -3.27 1.98
N ILE A 260 -6.38 -3.38 2.54
CA ILE A 260 -5.70 -4.67 2.76
C ILE A 260 -6.42 -5.46 3.85
N ASN A 261 -6.81 -4.80 4.94
CA ASN A 261 -7.52 -5.43 6.06
C ASN A 261 -8.87 -6.05 5.64
N ILE A 262 -9.66 -5.37 4.81
CA ILE A 262 -10.95 -5.93 4.35
C ILE A 262 -10.82 -7.03 3.28
N LEU A 263 -9.65 -7.18 2.65
CA LEU A 263 -9.35 -8.24 1.70
C LEU A 263 -8.49 -9.32 2.38
N ALA A 264 -9.04 -9.92 3.44
CA ALA A 264 -8.31 -10.80 4.35
C ALA A 264 -9.09 -12.06 4.74
N GLY A 265 -8.40 -12.96 5.44
CA GLY A 265 -8.98 -14.09 6.16
C GLY A 265 -9.00 -15.43 5.41
N ILE A 266 -8.09 -15.60 4.45
CA ILE A 266 -7.61 -16.92 4.02
C ILE A 266 -6.09 -16.95 4.18
N ASN A 267 -5.55 -18.13 4.48
CA ASN A 267 -4.14 -18.31 4.80
C ASN A 267 -3.20 -17.77 3.71
N GLY A 268 -2.37 -16.78 4.07
CA GLY A 268 -1.36 -16.17 3.20
C GLY A 268 -1.83 -14.97 2.38
N LEU A 269 -3.10 -14.57 2.41
CA LEU A 269 -3.63 -13.54 1.50
C LEU A 269 -3.18 -12.13 1.84
N GLU A 270 -3.12 -11.75 3.12
CA GLU A 270 -2.75 -10.40 3.57
C GLU A 270 -1.28 -10.09 3.22
N VAL A 271 -0.39 -11.05 3.50
CA VAL A 271 1.04 -10.94 3.19
C VAL A 271 1.27 -11.13 1.69
N GLY A 272 0.59 -12.11 1.08
CA GLY A 272 0.71 -12.42 -0.34
C GLY A 272 0.31 -11.24 -1.21
N GLN A 273 -0.84 -10.62 -0.95
CA GLN A 273 -1.32 -9.47 -1.75
C GLN A 273 -0.37 -8.27 -1.60
N SER A 274 0.21 -8.10 -0.40
CA SER A 274 1.17 -7.03 -0.13
C SER A 274 2.49 -7.28 -0.87
N LEU A 275 2.95 -8.53 -0.95
CA LEU A 275 4.12 -8.90 -1.76
C LEU A 275 3.86 -8.73 -3.27
N VAL A 276 2.65 -9.06 -3.74
CA VAL A 276 2.25 -8.79 -5.14
C VAL A 276 2.25 -7.30 -5.42
N LEU A 277 1.69 -6.47 -4.54
CA LEU A 277 1.78 -5.00 -4.66
C LEU A 277 3.25 -4.55 -4.68
N ALA A 278 4.07 -5.01 -3.74
CA ALA A 278 5.49 -4.66 -3.71
C ALA A 278 6.21 -5.01 -5.02
N ALA A 279 5.90 -6.17 -5.63
CA ALA A 279 6.44 -6.53 -6.93
C ALA A 279 5.97 -5.58 -8.04
N ILE A 280 4.70 -5.20 -8.07
CA ILE A 280 4.15 -4.22 -9.04
C ILE A 280 4.84 -2.85 -8.86
N PHE A 281 5.02 -2.38 -7.63
CA PHE A 281 5.75 -1.14 -7.33
C PHE A 281 7.19 -1.22 -7.82
N LEU A 282 7.92 -2.30 -7.52
CA LEU A 282 9.29 -2.48 -7.98
C LEU A 282 9.39 -2.54 -9.50
N ILE A 283 8.47 -3.23 -10.19
CA ILE A 283 8.44 -3.25 -11.66
C ILE A 283 8.30 -1.82 -12.19
N ASN A 284 7.34 -1.05 -11.66
CA ASN A 284 7.16 0.35 -12.02
C ASN A 284 8.42 1.17 -11.74
N ASP A 285 8.96 1.10 -10.53
CA ASP A 285 10.13 1.87 -10.13
C ASP A 285 11.35 1.55 -11.00
N PHE A 286 11.58 0.27 -11.31
CA PHE A 286 12.66 -0.13 -12.22
C PHE A 286 12.43 0.31 -13.66
N CYS A 287 11.18 0.43 -14.13
CA CYS A 287 10.92 1.05 -15.44
C CYS A 287 11.43 2.50 -15.51
N TYR A 288 11.37 3.24 -14.39
CA TYR A 288 11.96 4.58 -14.31
C TYR A 288 13.48 4.52 -14.11
N LEU A 289 13.97 3.77 -13.11
CA LEU A 289 15.40 3.73 -12.76
C LEU A 289 16.30 3.16 -13.87
N LEU A 290 15.77 2.32 -14.76
CA LEU A 290 16.51 1.76 -15.89
C LEU A 290 16.39 2.58 -17.17
N SER A 291 15.56 3.63 -17.19
CA SER A 291 15.36 4.49 -18.34
C SER A 291 16.40 5.62 -18.37
N SER A 292 16.98 5.88 -19.55
CA SER A 292 18.02 6.91 -19.72
C SER A 292 17.48 8.34 -19.81
N ASN A 293 16.20 8.51 -20.15
CA ASN A 293 15.60 9.79 -20.51
C ASN A 293 14.55 10.25 -19.48
N ILE A 294 14.79 10.05 -18.19
CA ILE A 294 13.90 10.51 -17.12
C ILE A 294 14.51 11.71 -16.39
N SER A 295 13.65 12.57 -15.82
CA SER A 295 14.10 13.68 -14.99
C SER A 295 14.74 13.17 -13.70
N GLN A 296 15.70 13.94 -13.16
CA GLN A 296 16.33 13.61 -11.88
C GLN A 296 15.31 13.50 -10.75
N ALA A 297 14.28 14.36 -10.74
CA ALA A 297 13.21 14.32 -9.75
C ALA A 297 12.42 12.99 -9.81
N ALA A 298 12.09 12.50 -11.02
CA ALA A 298 11.43 11.21 -11.16
C ALA A 298 12.34 10.06 -10.70
N HIS A 299 13.63 10.10 -11.06
CA HIS A 299 14.61 9.11 -10.60
C HIS A 299 14.68 9.07 -9.07
N ASP A 300 14.77 10.21 -8.40
CA ASP A 300 14.86 10.32 -6.94
C ASP A 300 13.57 9.84 -6.25
N SER A 301 12.41 10.16 -6.80
CA SER A 301 11.12 9.66 -6.30
C SER A 301 10.99 8.13 -6.36
N HIS A 302 11.42 7.52 -7.46
CA HIS A 302 11.40 6.05 -7.60
C HIS A 302 12.51 5.38 -6.79
N MET A 303 13.68 6.02 -6.62
CA MET A 303 14.70 5.54 -5.69
C MET A 303 14.21 5.57 -4.25
N PHE A 304 13.51 6.64 -3.83
CA PHE A 304 12.87 6.73 -2.52
C PHE A 304 11.89 5.56 -2.31
N SER A 305 11.05 5.26 -3.29
CA SER A 305 10.14 4.11 -3.23
C SER A 305 10.89 2.78 -3.05
N VAL A 306 11.88 2.51 -3.89
CA VAL A 306 12.68 1.27 -3.85
C VAL A 306 13.38 1.07 -2.51
N VAL A 307 13.84 2.16 -1.87
CA VAL A 307 14.46 2.15 -0.54
C VAL A 307 13.52 1.60 0.54
N PHE A 308 12.21 1.86 0.46
CA PHE A 308 11.22 1.30 1.40
C PHE A 308 10.74 -0.09 0.95
N ILE A 309 10.49 -0.30 -0.34
CA ILE A 309 9.85 -1.52 -0.83
C ILE A 309 10.79 -2.74 -0.77
N ILE A 310 12.08 -2.61 -1.08
CA ILE A 310 13.00 -3.76 -1.06
C ILE A 310 13.13 -4.37 0.36
N PRO A 311 13.43 -3.61 1.43
CA PRO A 311 13.44 -4.16 2.79
C PRO A 311 12.08 -4.70 3.23
N PHE A 312 10.98 -4.08 2.78
CA PHE A 312 9.60 -4.53 3.05
C PHE A 312 9.34 -5.93 2.49
N VAL A 313 9.81 -6.21 1.26
CA VAL A 313 9.74 -7.54 0.64
C VAL A 313 10.49 -8.56 1.50
N GLY A 314 11.70 -8.22 1.96
CA GLY A 314 12.51 -9.09 2.80
C GLY A 314 11.79 -9.56 4.06
N VAL A 315 11.29 -8.61 4.87
CA VAL A 315 10.57 -8.95 6.11
C VAL A 315 9.24 -9.67 5.83
N SER A 316 8.51 -9.28 4.77
CA SER A 316 7.21 -9.86 4.42
C SER A 316 7.34 -11.28 3.90
N LEU A 317 8.38 -11.61 3.14
CA LEU A 317 8.70 -13.00 2.77
C LEU A 317 8.99 -13.85 4.01
N GLY A 318 9.64 -13.27 5.01
CA GLY A 318 9.90 -13.95 6.29
C GLY A 318 8.62 -14.27 7.05
N LEU A 319 7.66 -13.34 7.07
CA LEU A 319 6.33 -13.56 7.65
C LEU A 319 5.50 -14.57 6.84
N LEU A 320 5.52 -14.45 5.51
CA LEU A 320 4.79 -15.33 4.60
C LEU A 320 5.20 -16.79 4.82
N GLN A 321 6.48 -17.09 5.09
CA GLN A 321 6.92 -18.44 5.38
C GLN A 321 6.13 -19.12 6.52
N TYR A 322 5.65 -18.34 7.50
CA TYR A 322 4.85 -18.85 8.63
C TYR A 322 3.35 -18.68 8.42
N ASN A 323 2.93 -17.65 7.68
CA ASN A 323 1.53 -17.35 7.42
C ASN A 323 0.94 -18.08 6.20
N TRP A 324 1.79 -18.57 5.28
CA TRP A 324 1.37 -19.35 4.12
C TRP A 324 0.61 -20.61 4.53
N PHE A 325 -0.29 -21.06 3.65
CA PHE A 325 -1.08 -22.28 3.86
C PHE A 325 -0.19 -23.52 4.05
N PRO A 326 -0.46 -24.36 5.07
CA PRO A 326 -1.36 -24.12 6.21
C PRO A 326 -0.74 -23.17 7.23
N ALA A 327 -1.46 -22.11 7.62
CA ALA A 327 -0.87 -21.04 8.45
C ALA A 327 -0.42 -21.54 9.83
N ARG A 328 0.76 -21.12 10.25
CA ARG A 328 1.29 -21.36 11.61
C ARG A 328 1.17 -20.14 12.49
N VAL A 329 0.90 -18.98 11.89
CA VAL A 329 0.71 -17.70 12.58
C VAL A 329 -0.29 -16.84 11.82
N PHE A 330 -1.00 -15.98 12.54
CA PHE A 330 -1.81 -14.91 11.96
C PHE A 330 -1.10 -13.57 12.05
N VAL A 331 -1.36 -12.73 11.05
CA VAL A 331 -0.67 -11.45 10.91
C VAL A 331 -1.26 -10.36 11.80
N GLY A 332 -2.57 -10.40 12.04
CA GLY A 332 -3.32 -9.35 12.74
C GLY A 332 -3.48 -8.06 11.92
N ASP A 333 -4.31 -7.16 12.42
CA ASP A 333 -4.55 -5.83 11.85
C ASP A 333 -3.25 -5.01 11.79
N THR A 334 -2.32 -5.28 12.71
CA THR A 334 -1.00 -4.66 12.73
C THR A 334 -0.27 -4.78 11.39
N TYR A 335 -0.30 -5.95 10.74
CA TYR A 335 0.36 -6.11 9.43
C TYR A 335 -0.38 -5.37 8.31
N CYS A 336 -1.71 -5.45 8.28
CA CYS A 336 -2.53 -4.79 7.27
C CYS A 336 -2.32 -3.27 7.31
N TYR A 337 -2.23 -2.71 8.52
CA TYR A 337 -1.97 -1.29 8.71
C TYR A 337 -0.56 -0.91 8.31
N PHE A 338 0.42 -1.68 8.77
CA PHE A 338 1.82 -1.50 8.41
C PHE A 338 2.03 -1.52 6.89
N SER A 339 1.60 -2.59 6.21
CA SER A 339 1.78 -2.77 4.77
C SER A 339 1.06 -1.68 3.97
N GLY A 340 -0.20 -1.39 4.29
CA GLY A 340 -0.96 -0.35 3.61
C GLY A 340 -0.33 1.03 3.76
N MET A 341 0.23 1.34 4.94
CA MET A 341 0.90 2.61 5.17
C MET A 341 2.25 2.71 4.46
N VAL A 342 3.01 1.62 4.33
CA VAL A 342 4.23 1.60 3.49
C VAL A 342 3.88 2.04 2.06
N PHE A 343 2.82 1.49 1.46
CA PHE A 343 2.38 1.87 0.11
C PHE A 343 1.87 3.31 0.03
N ALA A 344 1.13 3.78 1.03
CA ALA A 344 0.68 5.17 1.09
C ALA A 344 1.87 6.15 1.16
N ILE A 345 2.87 5.86 1.98
CA ILE A 345 4.08 6.68 2.14
C ILE A 345 4.85 6.78 0.82
N VAL A 346 5.17 5.65 0.19
CA VAL A 346 5.93 5.69 -1.07
C VAL A 346 5.15 6.35 -2.20
N GLY A 347 3.82 6.19 -2.24
CA GLY A 347 2.99 6.86 -3.24
C GLY A 347 2.86 8.37 -3.01
N ILE A 348 2.78 8.81 -1.76
CA ILE A 348 2.63 10.23 -1.39
C ILE A 348 3.96 10.97 -1.55
N LEU A 349 5.03 10.51 -0.88
CA LEU A 349 6.35 11.16 -0.95
C LEU A 349 7.09 10.87 -2.26
N GLY A 350 6.77 9.76 -2.94
CA GLY A 350 7.23 9.50 -4.30
C GLY A 350 6.46 10.27 -5.38
N HIS A 351 5.46 11.08 -5.03
CA HIS A 351 4.67 11.88 -5.98
C HIS A 351 3.95 11.09 -7.10
N PHE A 352 3.72 9.79 -6.90
CA PHE A 352 2.96 8.94 -7.83
C PHE A 352 1.69 8.35 -7.20
N SER A 353 1.07 9.08 -6.28
CA SER A 353 -0.17 8.72 -5.57
C SER A 353 -1.33 8.33 -6.51
N LYS A 354 -1.40 8.92 -7.71
CA LYS A 354 -2.34 8.50 -8.77
C LYS A 354 -2.05 7.08 -9.27
N THR A 355 -0.78 6.75 -9.49
CA THR A 355 -0.32 5.41 -9.88
C THR A 355 -0.55 4.40 -8.74
N LEU A 356 -0.34 4.81 -7.48
CA LEU A 356 -0.69 4.00 -6.30
C LEU A 356 -2.16 3.54 -6.32
N LEU A 357 -3.11 4.43 -6.62
CA LEU A 357 -4.53 4.06 -6.71
C LEU A 357 -4.79 3.02 -7.80
N ILE A 358 -4.10 3.14 -8.92
CA ILE A 358 -4.19 2.20 -10.03
C ILE A 358 -3.67 0.81 -9.60
N PHE A 359 -2.59 0.76 -8.81
CA PHE A 359 -2.05 -0.50 -8.29
C PHE A 359 -2.95 -1.13 -7.22
N LEU A 360 -3.65 -0.31 -6.44
CA LEU A 360 -4.66 -0.73 -5.47
C LEU A 360 -6.02 -1.07 -6.10
N LEU A 361 -6.13 -1.15 -7.44
CA LEU A 361 -7.41 -1.38 -8.12
C LEU A 361 -8.14 -2.64 -7.62
N PRO A 362 -7.48 -3.79 -7.38
CA PRO A 362 -8.16 -4.96 -6.81
C PRO A 362 -8.74 -4.70 -5.41
N GLN A 363 -8.03 -3.97 -4.56
CA GLN A 363 -8.50 -3.55 -3.23
C GLN A 363 -9.65 -2.54 -3.34
N ILE A 364 -9.59 -1.59 -4.29
CA ILE A 364 -10.68 -0.65 -4.58
C ILE A 364 -11.92 -1.39 -5.05
N ILE A 365 -11.79 -2.36 -5.97
CA ILE A 365 -12.90 -3.18 -6.44
C ILE A 365 -13.50 -3.98 -5.28
N ASN A 366 -12.68 -4.58 -4.41
CA ASN A 366 -13.18 -5.29 -3.24
C ASN A 366 -13.93 -4.37 -2.28
N PHE A 367 -13.42 -3.16 -2.06
CA PHE A 367 -14.08 -2.15 -1.24
C PHE A 367 -15.42 -1.75 -1.83
N LEU A 368 -15.45 -1.33 -3.11
CA LEU A 368 -16.67 -0.92 -3.80
C LEU A 368 -17.70 -2.05 -3.87
N TYR A 369 -17.26 -3.28 -4.13
CA TYR A 369 -18.12 -4.45 -4.10
C TYR A 369 -18.66 -4.73 -2.68
N SER A 370 -17.88 -4.44 -1.64
CA SER A 370 -18.31 -4.58 -0.24
C SER A 370 -19.26 -3.46 0.24
N VAL A 371 -19.28 -2.28 -0.41
CA VAL A 371 -20.01 -1.08 0.04
C VAL A 371 -21.48 -1.36 0.43
N PRO A 372 -22.29 -2.08 -0.37
CA PRO A 372 -23.67 -2.36 0.01
C PRO A 372 -23.81 -3.08 1.36
N GLN A 373 -22.88 -3.97 1.71
CA GLN A 373 -22.84 -4.61 3.02
C GLN A 373 -22.23 -3.70 4.09
N LEU A 374 -21.13 -3.01 3.80
CA LEU A 374 -20.42 -2.17 4.77
C LEU A 374 -21.28 -1.00 5.29
N PHE A 375 -22.11 -0.41 4.43
CA PHE A 375 -23.04 0.67 4.80
C PHE A 375 -24.41 0.16 5.24
N HIS A 376 -24.55 -1.16 5.46
CA HIS A 376 -25.79 -1.80 5.89
C HIS A 376 -27.00 -1.56 4.97
N ILE A 377 -26.77 -1.28 3.68
CA ILE A 377 -27.82 -1.27 2.64
C ILE A 377 -28.32 -2.71 2.43
N LEU A 378 -27.39 -3.67 2.48
CA LEU A 378 -27.65 -5.11 2.55
C LEU A 378 -27.18 -5.66 3.91
N PRO A 379 -27.78 -6.76 4.40
CA PRO A 379 -27.32 -7.43 5.61
C PRO A 379 -25.83 -7.81 5.54
N CYS A 380 -25.08 -7.41 6.57
CA CYS A 380 -23.65 -7.69 6.68
C CYS A 380 -23.39 -8.56 7.92
N PRO A 381 -23.00 -9.83 7.74
CA PRO A 381 -22.60 -10.66 8.87
C PRO A 381 -21.27 -10.16 9.45
N ARG A 382 -20.98 -10.52 10.71
CA ARG A 382 -19.70 -10.17 11.37
C ARG A 382 -18.50 -10.73 10.60
N HIS A 383 -18.60 -11.97 10.13
CA HIS A 383 -17.57 -12.61 9.33
C HIS A 383 -18.08 -12.89 7.92
N ARG A 384 -17.34 -12.40 6.92
CA ARG A 384 -17.63 -12.56 5.48
C ARG A 384 -16.70 -13.56 4.79
N LEU A 385 -15.94 -14.32 5.58
CA LEU A 385 -14.98 -15.32 5.11
C LEU A 385 -15.69 -16.49 4.40
N PRO A 386 -15.04 -17.12 3.41
CA PRO A 386 -15.55 -18.36 2.82
C PRO A 386 -15.70 -19.47 3.87
N LYS A 387 -16.55 -20.45 3.60
CA LYS A 387 -16.79 -21.60 4.50
C LYS A 387 -15.95 -22.79 4.07
N PHE A 388 -15.14 -23.30 4.99
CA PHE A 388 -14.41 -24.55 4.80
C PHE A 388 -15.33 -25.77 4.98
N ASN A 389 -15.27 -26.73 4.07
CA ASN A 389 -15.93 -28.01 4.19
C ASN A 389 -14.90 -29.10 4.53
N VAL A 390 -15.11 -29.78 5.66
CA VAL A 390 -14.20 -30.81 6.19
C VAL A 390 -14.21 -32.08 5.34
N GLN A 391 -15.32 -32.36 4.63
CA GLN A 391 -15.49 -33.61 3.89
C GLN A 391 -14.63 -33.67 2.62
N ASP A 392 -14.55 -32.56 1.89
CA ASP A 392 -13.80 -32.45 0.63
C ASP A 392 -12.53 -31.58 0.76
N GLY A 393 -12.35 -30.86 1.86
CA GLY A 393 -11.22 -29.97 2.09
C GLY A 393 -11.26 -28.69 1.24
N LEU A 394 -12.43 -28.28 0.75
CA LEU A 394 -12.61 -27.14 -0.14
C LEU A 394 -13.29 -25.95 0.56
N MET A 395 -13.05 -24.76 0.02
CA MET A 395 -13.70 -23.50 0.42
C MET A 395 -14.91 -23.24 -0.46
N TYR A 396 -16.04 -22.92 0.17
CA TYR A 396 -17.30 -22.57 -0.48
C TYR A 396 -17.68 -21.11 -0.21
N PRO A 397 -18.42 -20.45 -1.11
CA PRO A 397 -18.95 -19.11 -0.84
C PRO A 397 -19.76 -19.11 0.46
N SER A 398 -19.52 -18.11 1.31
CA SER A 398 -20.39 -17.83 2.45
C SER A 398 -21.55 -16.94 2.02
N PHE A 399 -22.65 -16.97 2.76
CA PHE A 399 -23.88 -16.29 2.39
C PHE A 399 -24.43 -15.47 3.56
N ALA A 400 -25.03 -14.34 3.23
CA ALA A 400 -25.86 -13.53 4.12
C ALA A 400 -27.35 -13.79 3.85
N THR A 401 -28.17 -13.68 4.89
CA THR A 401 -29.62 -13.86 4.81
C THR A 401 -30.30 -12.50 4.60
N LEU A 402 -31.20 -12.41 3.64
CA LEU A 402 -31.96 -11.20 3.36
C LEU A 402 -33.18 -11.11 4.30
N GLU A 403 -32.99 -10.53 5.48
CA GLU A 403 -34.06 -10.41 6.49
C GLU A 403 -35.12 -9.36 6.12
N LYS A 404 -34.68 -8.19 5.63
CA LYS A 404 -35.55 -7.08 5.25
C LYS A 404 -35.52 -6.87 3.75
N LYS A 405 -36.68 -7.02 3.11
CA LYS A 405 -36.85 -6.81 1.67
C LYS A 405 -37.03 -5.33 1.38
N SER A 406 -36.00 -4.71 0.83
CA SER A 406 -36.06 -3.34 0.29
C SER A 406 -36.01 -3.40 -1.23
N VAL A 407 -36.79 -2.55 -1.91
CA VAL A 407 -36.78 -2.45 -3.39
C VAL A 407 -35.37 -2.16 -3.91
N ILE A 408 -34.60 -1.33 -3.20
CA ILE A 408 -33.20 -1.01 -3.54
C ILE A 408 -32.32 -2.25 -3.38
N ALA A 409 -32.48 -3.00 -2.28
CA ALA A 409 -31.71 -4.21 -2.02
C ALA A 409 -31.95 -5.26 -3.11
N GLU A 410 -33.21 -5.51 -3.48
CA GLU A 410 -33.54 -6.45 -4.55
C GLU A 410 -33.04 -5.99 -5.91
N ALA A 411 -33.13 -4.70 -6.24
CA ALA A 411 -32.63 -4.15 -7.50
C ALA A 411 -31.11 -4.36 -7.62
N ILE A 412 -30.35 -4.06 -6.56
CA ILE A 412 -28.91 -4.30 -6.49
C ILE A 412 -28.60 -5.78 -6.70
N LEU A 413 -29.26 -6.67 -5.96
CA LEU A 413 -29.00 -8.11 -6.03
C LEU A 413 -29.33 -8.69 -7.41
N LYS A 414 -30.47 -8.31 -8.02
CA LYS A 414 -30.85 -8.74 -9.38
C LYS A 414 -29.87 -8.24 -10.43
N LEU A 415 -29.40 -6.99 -10.31
CA LEU A 415 -28.39 -6.42 -11.20
C LEU A 415 -27.06 -7.19 -11.11
N LEU A 416 -26.60 -7.48 -9.90
CA LEU A 416 -25.37 -8.22 -9.69
C LEU A 416 -25.47 -9.69 -10.14
N GLU A 417 -26.63 -10.32 -9.97
CA GLU A 417 -26.88 -11.67 -10.46
C GLU A 417 -26.85 -11.72 -11.98
N PHE A 418 -27.42 -10.71 -12.64
CA PHE A 418 -27.39 -10.59 -14.11
C PHE A 418 -25.95 -10.60 -14.65
N PHE A 419 -25.02 -9.90 -13.98
CA PHE A 419 -23.59 -9.90 -14.33
C PHE A 419 -22.81 -11.10 -13.75
N LYS A 420 -23.47 -12.06 -13.10
CA LYS A 420 -22.85 -13.20 -12.41
C LYS A 420 -21.81 -12.78 -11.35
N PHE A 421 -22.01 -11.63 -10.72
CA PHE A 421 -21.16 -11.14 -9.63
C PHE A 421 -21.60 -11.67 -8.27
N ILE A 422 -22.76 -12.32 -8.18
CA ILE A 422 -23.28 -12.83 -6.92
C ILE A 422 -24.02 -14.14 -7.15
N LYS A 423 -23.96 -15.04 -6.16
CA LYS A 423 -24.78 -16.25 -6.14
C LYS A 423 -25.99 -16.02 -5.25
N ILE A 424 -27.17 -16.25 -5.78
CA ILE A 424 -28.45 -16.05 -5.09
C ILE A 424 -29.12 -17.41 -4.84
N GLU A 425 -29.62 -17.60 -3.62
CA GLU A 425 -30.51 -18.71 -3.26
C GLU A 425 -31.93 -18.16 -3.05
N ARG A 426 -32.89 -18.75 -3.77
CA ARG A 426 -34.31 -18.38 -3.71
C ARG A 426 -35.09 -19.38 -2.86
N ASP A 427 -36.22 -18.97 -2.28
CA ASP A 427 -37.03 -19.86 -1.45
C ASP A 427 -37.58 -21.02 -2.30
N PRO A 428 -37.28 -22.29 -1.97
CA PRO A 428 -37.82 -23.43 -2.69
C PRO A 428 -39.33 -23.63 -2.49
N ARG A 429 -39.94 -23.02 -1.47
CA ARG A 429 -41.35 -23.22 -1.10
C ARG A 429 -42.34 -22.43 -1.96
N ASP A 430 -41.90 -21.38 -2.65
CA ASP A 430 -42.73 -20.64 -3.60
C ASP A 430 -42.01 -20.42 -4.95
N PRO A 431 -42.09 -21.40 -5.87
CA PRO A 431 -41.44 -21.33 -7.18
C PRO A 431 -41.95 -20.19 -8.07
N LYS A 432 -43.12 -19.61 -7.77
CA LYS A 432 -43.76 -18.56 -8.58
C LYS A 432 -43.27 -17.17 -8.21
N LEU A 433 -43.01 -16.90 -6.92
CA LEU A 433 -42.55 -15.59 -6.45
C LEU A 433 -41.03 -15.38 -6.62
N LYS A 434 -40.22 -16.46 -6.78
CA LYS A 434 -38.75 -16.41 -6.95
C LYS A 434 -38.04 -15.48 -5.95
N GLU A 435 -38.52 -15.45 -4.71
CA GLU A 435 -38.02 -14.52 -3.71
C GLU A 435 -36.59 -14.84 -3.30
N ILE A 436 -35.76 -13.82 -3.15
CA ILE A 436 -34.37 -13.95 -2.73
C ILE A 436 -34.30 -14.16 -1.22
N VAL A 437 -33.72 -15.28 -0.78
CA VAL A 437 -33.58 -15.62 0.66
C VAL A 437 -32.15 -15.40 1.14
N ARG A 438 -31.17 -15.85 0.35
CA ARG A 438 -29.75 -15.69 0.67
C ARG A 438 -28.97 -15.24 -0.55
N PHE A 439 -27.88 -14.55 -0.29
CA PHE A 439 -26.94 -14.10 -1.31
C PHE A 439 -25.51 -14.31 -0.82
N SER A 440 -24.58 -14.62 -1.73
CA SER A 440 -23.17 -14.78 -1.38
C SER A 440 -22.60 -13.47 -0.83
N ASN A 441 -21.77 -13.55 0.20
CA ASN A 441 -21.12 -12.38 0.78
C ASN A 441 -20.31 -11.62 -0.27
N MET A 442 -20.33 -10.29 -0.18
CA MET A 442 -19.79 -9.40 -1.20
C MET A 442 -18.32 -9.09 -0.89
N THR A 443 -17.45 -10.04 -1.24
CA THR A 443 -15.99 -9.88 -1.22
C THR A 443 -15.39 -10.53 -2.46
N ILE A 444 -14.21 -10.09 -2.91
CA ILE A 444 -13.51 -10.71 -4.06
C ILE A 444 -13.20 -12.19 -3.77
N ILE A 445 -12.98 -12.56 -2.50
CA ILE A 445 -12.74 -13.94 -2.09
C ILE A 445 -13.95 -14.82 -2.44
N ASN A 446 -15.17 -14.40 -2.03
CA ASN A 446 -16.38 -15.13 -2.36
C ASN A 446 -16.70 -15.06 -3.85
N LEU A 447 -16.46 -13.91 -4.50
CA LEU A 447 -16.66 -13.74 -5.93
C LEU A 447 -15.82 -14.72 -6.75
N THR A 448 -14.56 -14.94 -6.35
CA THR A 448 -13.67 -15.91 -6.97
C THR A 448 -14.26 -17.32 -6.88
N LEU A 449 -14.82 -17.70 -5.72
CA LEU A 449 -15.51 -18.98 -5.55
C LEU A 449 -16.85 -19.07 -6.32
N VAL A 450 -17.52 -17.94 -6.56
CA VAL A 450 -18.72 -17.89 -7.42
C VAL A 450 -18.35 -18.14 -8.89
N TRP A 451 -17.22 -17.60 -9.35
CA TRP A 451 -16.78 -17.76 -10.74
C TRP A 451 -16.10 -19.09 -11.04
N PHE A 452 -15.21 -19.54 -10.15
CA PHE A 452 -14.38 -20.73 -10.38
C PHE A 452 -14.89 -21.98 -9.65
N GLY A 453 -15.93 -21.85 -8.83
CA GLY A 453 -16.43 -22.92 -7.98
C GLY A 453 -15.61 -23.11 -6.70
N PRO A 454 -15.88 -24.19 -5.94
CA PRO A 454 -15.17 -24.50 -4.71
C PRO A 454 -13.68 -24.80 -4.96
N LEU A 455 -12.79 -24.18 -4.18
CA LEU A 455 -11.35 -24.30 -4.34
C LEU A 455 -10.69 -24.62 -3.00
N ARG A 456 -9.56 -25.33 -3.01
CA ARG A 456 -8.70 -25.46 -1.83
C ARG A 456 -8.16 -24.08 -1.44
N GLU A 457 -7.97 -23.84 -0.15
CA GLU A 457 -7.64 -22.51 0.37
C GLU A 457 -6.37 -21.90 -0.25
N ASP A 458 -5.30 -22.68 -0.42
CA ASP A 458 -4.07 -22.24 -1.07
C ASP A 458 -4.26 -21.91 -2.56
N HIS A 459 -5.08 -22.68 -3.27
CA HIS A 459 -5.41 -22.43 -4.66
C HIS A 459 -6.26 -21.17 -4.80
N LEU A 460 -7.24 -20.98 -3.92
CA LEU A 460 -8.04 -19.76 -3.85
C LEU A 460 -7.14 -18.53 -3.62
N CYS A 461 -6.21 -18.62 -2.67
CA CYS A 461 -5.22 -17.58 -2.41
C CYS A 461 -4.39 -17.30 -3.67
N MET A 462 -3.79 -18.32 -4.28
CA MET A 462 -2.97 -18.19 -5.49
C MET A 462 -3.74 -17.58 -6.67
N VAL A 463 -5.01 -17.94 -6.87
CA VAL A 463 -5.85 -17.35 -7.94
C VAL A 463 -6.05 -15.86 -7.71
N ILE A 464 -6.36 -15.44 -6.48
CA ILE A 464 -6.53 -14.02 -6.14
C ILE A 464 -5.23 -13.24 -6.34
N LEU A 465 -4.10 -13.80 -5.88
CA LEU A 465 -2.77 -13.20 -6.05
C LEU A 465 -2.38 -13.08 -7.53
N ALA A 466 -2.66 -14.11 -8.34
CA ALA A 466 -2.40 -14.10 -9.76
C ALA A 466 -3.25 -13.07 -10.50
N LEU A 467 -4.55 -12.98 -10.19
CA LEU A 467 -5.45 -11.95 -10.73
C LEU A 467 -4.96 -10.55 -10.38
N GLN A 468 -4.56 -10.33 -9.13
CA GLN A 468 -4.00 -9.05 -8.68
C GLN A 468 -2.72 -8.69 -9.44
N PHE A 469 -1.81 -9.64 -9.62
CA PHE A 469 -0.55 -9.42 -10.36
C PHE A 469 -0.82 -9.07 -11.82
N VAL A 470 -1.69 -9.83 -12.50
CA VAL A 470 -2.07 -9.58 -13.89
C VAL A 470 -2.73 -8.21 -14.06
N ILE A 471 -3.66 -7.86 -13.18
CA ILE A 471 -4.29 -6.52 -13.18
C ILE A 471 -3.22 -5.45 -12.97
N GLY A 472 -2.36 -5.58 -11.96
CA GLY A 472 -1.30 -4.62 -11.68
C GLY A 472 -0.34 -4.37 -12.85
N VAL A 473 0.18 -5.44 -13.46
CA VAL A 473 1.06 -5.33 -14.63
C VAL A 473 0.34 -4.72 -15.83
N SER A 474 -0.90 -5.15 -16.10
CA SER A 474 -1.71 -4.57 -17.19
C SER A 474 -1.95 -3.07 -16.99
N MET A 475 -2.04 -2.63 -15.73
CA MET A 475 -2.22 -1.25 -15.38
C MET A 475 -0.96 -0.40 -15.47
N ILE A 476 0.23 -0.98 -15.23
CA ILE A 476 1.50 -0.33 -15.58
C ILE A 476 1.56 -0.06 -17.09
N ILE A 477 1.24 -1.07 -17.90
CA ILE A 477 1.21 -0.94 -19.36
C ILE A 477 0.22 0.16 -19.76
N THR A 478 -0.99 0.14 -19.22
CA THR A 478 -2.01 1.16 -19.49
C THR A 478 -1.55 2.55 -19.07
N ARG A 479 -0.87 2.68 -17.92
CA ARG A 479 -0.36 3.96 -17.42
C ARG A 479 0.64 4.61 -18.37
N HIS A 480 1.54 3.82 -18.98
CA HIS A 480 2.61 4.30 -19.86
C HIS A 480 2.25 4.31 -21.35
N THR A 481 1.08 3.78 -21.73
CA THR A 481 0.57 3.79 -23.11
C THR A 481 -0.64 4.71 -23.26
N VAL A 482 -1.69 4.48 -22.48
CA VAL A 482 -2.96 5.23 -22.51
C VAL A 482 -2.88 6.51 -21.67
N GLY A 483 -2.09 6.51 -20.60
CA GLY A 483 -1.89 7.70 -19.75
C GLY A 483 -1.39 8.93 -20.53
N PRO A 484 -0.31 8.82 -21.33
CA PRO A 484 0.12 9.92 -22.21
C PRO A 484 -0.99 10.46 -23.11
N TRP A 485 -1.84 9.58 -23.66
CA TRP A 485 -2.97 9.99 -24.51
C TRP A 485 -4.03 10.79 -23.73
N LEU A 486 -4.36 10.37 -22.50
CA LEU A 486 -5.38 11.03 -21.67
C LEU A 486 -4.92 12.37 -21.07
N PHE A 487 -3.65 12.44 -20.66
CA PHE A 487 -3.10 13.59 -19.93
C PHE A 487 -2.18 14.47 -20.78
N GLY A 488 -1.86 14.06 -22.01
CA GLY A 488 -0.96 14.77 -22.94
C GLY A 488 0.53 14.68 -22.58
N TYR A 489 0.89 14.08 -21.45
CA TYR A 489 2.27 13.99 -20.98
C TYR A 489 2.43 12.82 -20.00
N ASP A 490 3.57 12.12 -20.08
CA ASP A 490 4.00 11.16 -19.07
C ASP A 490 5.52 11.24 -18.86
N ASN A 491 5.96 11.09 -17.60
CA ASN A 491 7.37 11.12 -17.22
C ASN A 491 8.16 9.92 -17.76
N LEU A 492 7.44 8.88 -18.22
CA LEU A 492 7.99 7.72 -18.92
C LEU A 492 7.04 7.39 -20.07
N SER A 493 7.42 7.75 -21.30
CA SER A 493 6.66 7.38 -22.50
C SER A 493 7.35 6.22 -23.21
N TRP A 494 6.58 5.17 -23.53
CA TRP A 494 7.06 4.06 -24.37
C TRP A 494 6.91 4.39 -25.86
N GLY A 495 7.31 5.59 -26.26
CA GLY A 495 7.24 6.06 -27.65
C GLY A 495 5.83 6.38 -28.15
N VAL A 496 4.81 6.40 -27.28
CA VAL A 496 3.46 6.86 -27.62
C VAL A 496 3.46 8.39 -27.53
N LYS A 497 3.33 9.06 -28.68
CA LYS A 497 3.16 10.52 -28.80
C LYS A 497 1.69 10.89 -28.89
#